data_AF-A0A2H9N8S7-F1
#
_entry.id   AF-A0A2H9N8S7-F1
#
_cell.length_a   1.000
_cell.length_b   1.000
_cell.length_c   1.000
_cell.angle_alpha   90.00
_cell.angle_beta   90.00
_cell.angle_gamma   90.00
#
_symmetry.space_group_name_H-M   'P 1'
#
loop_
_entity.id
_entity.type
_entity.pdbx_description
1 polymer ?
#
loop_
_entity_poly.entity_id
_entity_poly.type
_entity_poly.pdbx_seq_one_letter_code
_entity_poly.pdbx_strand_id
1 'polypeptide(L)'
;MNESVGKAEQIGPRIAVIKSVGEILDEMRVTDGHLAALSDVSEDIERMYESYSKLYLELKEKAQQVAENREKVLEEVKTRMQNWRTVIQSLLNRVNLEYQKTLAQAQAIGEVNLVNGHDIEAAGLEIIVGFKGGKSVPLDAYTQSGGERTTATISFLLALQQHVRSPFRAVDEYDIHMDPKNREVTAKMLISTVKDANAQYIVITPSQITFAKEETNIITVQNIEGKSIIREVA
;
A
#
# COMPACT_ATOMS: atom_id res chain seq x y z
N MET A 1 -58.74 17.86 79.75
CA MET A 1 -57.75 16.77 79.66
C MET A 1 -58.13 15.69 80.67
N ASN A 2 -59.23 14.96 80.48
CA ASN A 2 -59.57 13.80 81.34
C ASN A 2 -60.65 12.85 80.80
N GLU A 3 -61.50 13.27 79.86
CA GLU A 3 -62.50 12.36 79.27
C GLU A 3 -61.91 11.47 78.16
N SER A 4 -60.95 12.00 77.41
CA SER A 4 -60.30 11.34 76.27
C SER A 4 -59.35 10.22 76.70
N VAL A 5 -58.74 10.34 77.87
CA VAL A 5 -57.79 9.35 78.41
C VAL A 5 -58.54 8.10 78.86
N GLY A 6 -59.67 8.26 79.55
CA GLY A 6 -60.50 7.14 80.00
C GLY A 6 -61.14 6.34 78.86
N LYS A 7 -61.49 6.99 77.73
CA LYS A 7 -61.96 6.28 76.53
C LYS A 7 -60.84 5.49 75.83
N ALA A 8 -59.60 5.97 75.89
CA ALA A 8 -58.47 5.32 75.24
C ALA A 8 -57.99 4.07 75.98
N GLU A 9 -58.03 4.07 77.32
CA GLU A 9 -57.65 2.91 78.14
C GLU A 9 -58.58 1.70 77.99
N GLN A 10 -59.83 1.92 77.56
CA GLN A 10 -60.77 0.84 77.23
C GLN A 10 -60.41 0.09 75.94
N ILE A 11 -59.61 0.70 75.05
CA ILE A 11 -59.28 0.17 73.72
C ILE A 11 -57.95 -0.60 73.75
N GLY A 12 -57.05 -0.30 74.69
CA GLY A 12 -55.81 -1.04 74.88
C GLY A 12 -54.80 -0.34 75.79
N PRO A 13 -53.73 -1.05 76.20
CA PRO A 13 -52.67 -0.45 77.01
C PRO A 13 -51.96 0.65 76.25
N ARG A 14 -51.64 1.74 76.94
CA ARG A 14 -50.87 2.85 76.36
C ARG A 14 -49.51 2.35 75.88
N ILE A 15 -49.23 2.57 74.60
CA ILE A 15 -47.94 2.21 74.00
C ILE A 15 -46.83 2.99 74.71
N ALA A 16 -45.75 2.31 75.08
CA ALA A 16 -44.59 2.92 75.71
C ALA A 16 -43.98 3.96 74.77
N VAL A 17 -44.00 5.21 75.19
CA VAL A 17 -43.41 6.33 74.44
C VAL A 17 -41.94 6.41 74.81
N ILE A 18 -41.06 6.04 73.88
CA ILE A 18 -39.59 5.96 74.10
C ILE A 18 -38.94 7.34 74.03
N LYS A 19 -39.55 8.31 73.33
CA LYS A 19 -39.05 9.68 73.15
C LYS A 19 -40.14 10.70 73.45
N SER A 20 -39.78 11.74 74.19
CA SER A 20 -40.65 12.89 74.42
C SER A 20 -40.90 13.68 73.14
N VAL A 21 -41.99 14.44 73.11
CA VAL A 21 -42.31 15.33 71.98
C VAL A 21 -41.17 16.34 71.72
N GLY A 22 -40.50 16.80 72.77
CA GLY A 22 -39.36 17.73 72.65
C GLY A 22 -38.15 17.10 71.96
N GLU A 23 -37.79 15.87 72.33
CA GLU A 23 -36.69 15.12 71.69
C GLU A 23 -36.96 14.87 70.21
N ILE A 24 -38.20 14.54 69.84
CA ILE A 24 -38.60 14.36 68.44
C ILE A 24 -38.45 15.67 67.65
N LEU A 25 -38.87 16.80 68.25
CA LEU A 25 -38.76 18.12 67.59
C LEU A 25 -37.31 18.57 67.42
N ASP A 26 -36.45 18.30 68.39
CA ASP A 26 -35.02 18.59 68.27
C ASP A 26 -34.35 17.72 67.21
N GLU A 27 -34.68 16.43 67.14
CA GLU A 27 -34.23 15.54 66.06
C GLU A 27 -34.71 16.02 64.68
N MET A 28 -35.97 16.44 64.56
CA MET A 28 -36.50 17.01 63.32
C MET A 28 -35.72 18.26 62.92
N ARG A 29 -35.43 19.16 63.86
CA ARG A 29 -34.68 20.39 63.58
C ARG A 29 -33.24 20.12 63.12
N VAL A 30 -32.56 19.15 63.74
CA VAL A 30 -31.22 18.72 63.32
C VAL A 30 -31.27 18.12 61.91
N THR A 31 -32.28 17.29 61.63
CA THR A 31 -32.49 16.68 60.31
C THR A 31 -32.76 17.73 59.24
N ASP A 32 -33.60 18.72 59.54
CA ASP A 32 -33.90 19.83 58.62
C ASP A 32 -32.65 20.68 58.35
N GLY A 33 -31.80 20.90 59.37
CA GLY A 33 -30.52 21.59 59.20
C GLY A 33 -29.57 20.84 58.25
N HIS A 34 -29.51 19.51 58.35
CA HIS A 34 -28.72 18.69 57.43
C HIS A 34 -29.29 18.71 56.00
N LEU A 35 -30.62 18.68 55.85
CA LEU A 35 -31.27 18.75 54.53
C LEU A 35 -31.06 20.12 53.88
N ALA A 36 -31.15 21.21 54.64
CA ALA A 36 -30.91 22.56 54.15
C ALA A 36 -29.45 22.75 53.68
N ALA A 37 -28.48 22.14 54.37
CA ALA A 37 -27.08 22.17 53.95
C ALA A 37 -26.83 21.44 52.62
N LEU A 38 -27.72 20.53 52.23
CA LEU A 38 -27.68 19.75 50.98
C LEU A 38 -28.66 20.24 49.91
N SER A 39 -29.38 21.34 50.15
CA SER A 39 -30.50 21.76 49.31
C SER A 39 -30.10 22.45 47.99
N ASP A 40 -28.82 22.76 47.79
CA ASP A 40 -28.32 23.42 46.56
C ASP A 40 -28.09 22.42 45.42
N VAL A 41 -29.07 21.53 45.19
CA VAL A 41 -29.04 20.50 44.15
C VAL A 41 -30.21 20.77 43.22
N SER A 42 -29.92 21.23 42.00
CA SER A 42 -30.93 21.41 40.96
C SER A 42 -31.61 20.07 40.63
N GLU A 43 -32.94 20.10 40.46
CA GLU A 43 -33.72 18.93 40.01
C GLU A 43 -33.28 18.40 38.64
N ASP A 44 -32.59 19.22 37.84
CA ASP A 44 -32.04 18.81 36.54
C ASP A 44 -30.78 17.94 36.65
N ILE A 45 -30.15 17.84 37.83
CA ILE A 45 -28.89 17.10 38.02
C ILE A 45 -29.05 15.62 37.73
N GLU A 46 -30.18 15.01 38.09
CA GLU A 46 -30.45 13.60 37.82
C GLU A 46 -30.54 13.34 36.31
N ARG A 47 -31.32 14.16 35.59
CA ARG A 47 -31.44 14.08 34.12
C ARG A 47 -30.11 14.32 33.42
N MET A 48 -29.33 15.29 33.89
CA MET A 48 -27.99 15.57 33.37
C MET A 48 -27.07 14.38 33.59
N TYR A 49 -27.07 13.79 34.79
CA TYR A 49 -26.27 12.61 35.11
C TYR A 49 -26.63 11.43 34.21
N GLU A 50 -27.91 11.12 34.04
CA GLU A 50 -28.37 10.04 33.14
C GLU A 50 -27.93 10.28 31.70
N SER A 51 -28.11 11.50 31.19
CA SER A 51 -27.69 11.90 29.85
C SER A 51 -26.17 11.75 29.65
N TYR A 52 -25.37 12.27 30.59
CA TYR A 52 -23.91 12.17 30.52
C TYR A 52 -23.41 10.74 30.68
N SER A 53 -24.04 9.95 31.56
CA SER A 53 -23.71 8.54 31.74
C SER A 53 -23.96 7.74 30.46
N LYS A 54 -25.11 7.96 29.80
CA LYS A 54 -25.42 7.34 28.51
C LYS A 54 -24.42 7.76 27.44
N LEU A 55 -24.15 9.06 27.30
CA LEU A 55 -23.18 9.58 26.33
C LEU A 55 -21.78 9.00 26.57
N TYR A 56 -21.36 8.90 27.84
CA TYR A 56 -20.07 8.32 28.21
C TYR A 56 -19.97 6.85 27.77
N LEU A 57 -21.02 6.06 28.02
CA LEU A 57 -21.04 4.65 27.61
C LEU A 57 -21.00 4.50 26.08
N GLU A 58 -21.77 5.31 25.35
CA GLU A 58 -21.73 5.32 23.87
C GLU A 58 -20.36 5.70 23.32
N LEU A 59 -19.71 6.73 23.89
CA LEU A 59 -18.37 7.15 23.48
C LEU A 59 -17.31 6.10 23.81
N LYS A 60 -17.43 5.44 24.96
CA LYS A 60 -16.54 4.35 25.36
C LYS A 60 -16.64 3.17 24.39
N GLU A 61 -17.86 2.79 24.00
CA GLU A 61 -18.08 1.72 23.02
C GLU A 61 -17.51 2.10 21.65
N LYS A 62 -17.79 3.31 21.16
CA LYS A 62 -17.22 3.80 19.89
C LYS A 62 -15.69 3.83 19.91
N ALA A 63 -15.08 4.27 21.02
CA ALA A 63 -13.63 4.28 21.17
C ALA A 63 -13.04 2.86 21.11
N GLN A 64 -13.70 1.89 21.74
CA GLN A 64 -13.30 0.49 21.66
C GLN A 64 -13.40 -0.05 20.22
N GLN A 65 -14.53 0.19 19.54
CA GLN A 65 -14.72 -0.23 18.15
C GLN A 65 -13.67 0.37 17.22
N VAL A 66 -13.33 1.66 17.39
CA VAL A 66 -12.27 2.32 16.61
C VAL A 66 -10.90 1.69 16.88
N ALA A 67 -10.58 1.37 18.14
CA ALA A 67 -9.33 0.70 18.49
C ALA A 67 -9.22 -0.69 17.83
N GLU A 68 -10.27 -1.49 17.92
CA GLU A 68 -10.34 -2.83 17.30
C GLU A 68 -10.25 -2.76 15.77
N ASN A 69 -10.95 -1.81 15.15
CA ASN A 69 -10.90 -1.62 13.70
C ASN A 69 -9.51 -1.16 13.24
N ARG A 70 -8.86 -0.26 13.99
CA ARG A 70 -7.49 0.18 13.71
C ARG A 70 -6.52 -0.99 13.73
N GLU A 71 -6.63 -1.87 14.72
CA GLU A 71 -5.78 -3.05 14.82
C GLU A 71 -5.97 -4.00 13.62
N LYS A 72 -7.23 -4.29 13.25
CA LYS A 72 -7.55 -5.12 12.08
C LYS A 72 -6.98 -4.54 10.79
N VAL A 73 -7.17 -3.24 10.56
CA VAL A 73 -6.66 -2.56 9.36
C VAL A 73 -5.13 -2.60 9.31
N LEU A 74 -4.44 -2.42 10.43
CA LEU A 74 -2.98 -2.51 10.47
C LEU A 74 -2.47 -3.91 10.13
N GLU A 75 -3.13 -4.97 10.60
CA GLU A 75 -2.73 -6.34 10.26
C GLU A 75 -3.03 -6.68 8.79
N GLU A 76 -4.13 -6.17 8.23
CA GLU A 76 -4.41 -6.28 6.80
C GLU A 76 -3.34 -5.58 5.96
N VAL A 77 -2.97 -4.34 6.31
CA VAL A 77 -1.91 -3.58 5.62
C VAL A 77 -0.60 -4.36 5.65
N LYS A 78 -0.20 -4.87 6.82
CA LYS A 78 1.01 -5.68 6.98
C LYS A 78 0.99 -6.94 6.10
N THR A 79 -0.14 -7.64 6.06
CA THR A 79 -0.32 -8.83 5.21
C THR A 79 -0.19 -8.48 3.73
N ARG A 80 -0.84 -7.40 3.29
CA ARG A 80 -0.77 -6.92 1.89
C ARG A 80 0.65 -6.49 1.52
N MET A 81 1.37 -5.80 2.41
CA MET A 81 2.76 -5.40 2.22
C MET A 81 3.69 -6.61 2.06
N GLN A 82 3.50 -7.64 2.88
CA GLN A 82 4.27 -8.89 2.76
C GLN A 82 4.01 -9.59 1.42
N ASN A 83 2.74 -9.69 1.02
CA ASN A 83 2.37 -10.30 -0.27
C ASN A 83 2.95 -9.52 -1.45
N TRP A 84 2.84 -8.19 -1.43
CA TRP A 84 3.44 -7.33 -2.44
C TRP A 84 4.95 -7.58 -2.56
N ARG A 85 5.67 -7.59 -1.43
CA ARG A 85 7.11 -7.84 -1.41
C ARG A 85 7.46 -9.20 -2.03
N THR A 86 6.73 -10.25 -1.68
CA THR A 86 6.94 -11.59 -2.25
C THR A 86 6.72 -11.61 -3.76
N VAL A 87 5.66 -10.96 -4.25
CA VAL A 87 5.34 -10.88 -5.68
C VAL A 87 6.43 -10.12 -6.44
N ILE A 88 6.85 -8.94 -5.95
CA ILE A 88 7.88 -8.14 -6.59
C ILE A 88 9.23 -8.86 -6.57
N GLN A 89 9.63 -9.44 -5.44
CA GLN A 89 10.89 -10.20 -5.35
C GLN A 89 10.89 -11.38 -6.32
N SER A 90 9.77 -12.12 -6.42
CA SER A 90 9.64 -13.22 -7.37
C SER A 90 9.74 -12.75 -8.82
N LEU A 91 9.14 -11.60 -9.15
CA LEU A 91 9.23 -11.01 -10.48
C LEU A 91 10.67 -10.59 -10.79
N LEU A 92 11.33 -9.88 -9.87
CA LEU A 92 12.71 -9.42 -10.04
C LEU A 92 13.69 -10.58 -10.16
N ASN A 93 13.50 -11.68 -9.42
CA ASN A 93 14.33 -12.87 -9.56
C ASN A 93 14.27 -13.43 -11.00
N ARG A 94 13.08 -13.45 -11.61
CA ARG A 94 12.91 -13.92 -13.00
C ARG A 94 13.46 -12.93 -14.02
N VAL A 95 13.22 -11.63 -13.81
CA VAL A 95 13.79 -10.56 -14.63
C VAL A 95 15.31 -10.58 -14.58
N ASN A 96 15.91 -10.83 -13.41
CA ASN A 96 17.36 -10.89 -13.24
C ASN A 96 18.01 -12.01 -14.05
N LEU A 97 17.39 -13.19 -14.12
CA LEU A 97 17.91 -14.29 -14.94
C LEU A 97 18.02 -13.90 -16.42
N GLU A 98 16.96 -13.30 -16.96
CA GLU A 98 16.93 -12.87 -18.36
C GLU A 98 17.82 -11.64 -18.60
N TYR A 99 17.87 -10.72 -17.65
CA TYR A 99 18.74 -9.55 -17.69
C TYR A 99 20.22 -9.96 -17.73
N GLN A 100 20.64 -10.88 -16.87
CA GLN A 100 22.01 -11.42 -16.85
C GLN A 100 22.35 -12.20 -18.11
N LYS A 101 21.42 -13.03 -18.59
CA LYS A 101 21.57 -13.75 -19.87
C LYS A 101 21.76 -12.80 -21.05
N THR A 102 20.99 -11.71 -21.06
CA THR A 102 21.11 -10.65 -22.07
C THR A 102 22.48 -9.97 -22.01
N LEU A 103 22.85 -9.48 -20.83
CA LEU A 103 24.10 -8.74 -20.65
C LEU A 103 25.32 -9.60 -20.96
N ALA A 104 25.28 -10.89 -20.66
CA ALA A 104 26.37 -11.82 -20.98
C ALA A 104 26.67 -11.86 -22.50
N GLN A 105 25.66 -11.76 -23.35
CA GLN A 105 25.86 -11.69 -24.82
C GLN A 105 26.57 -10.39 -25.23
N ALA A 106 26.36 -9.31 -24.49
CA ALA A 106 27.01 -8.02 -24.67
C ALA A 106 28.35 -7.89 -23.89
N GLN A 107 28.90 -8.99 -23.36
CA GLN A 107 30.12 -8.99 -22.53
C GLN A 107 30.02 -8.08 -21.29
N ALA A 108 28.84 -8.05 -20.69
CA ALA A 108 28.50 -7.29 -19.51
C ALA A 108 27.91 -8.19 -18.42
N ILE A 109 27.91 -7.69 -17.19
CA ILE A 109 27.27 -8.30 -16.03
C ILE A 109 26.36 -7.26 -15.36
N GLY A 110 25.35 -7.72 -14.65
CA GLY A 110 24.45 -6.81 -13.94
C GLY A 110 23.39 -7.51 -13.11
N GLU A 111 22.68 -6.71 -12.33
CA GLU A 111 21.57 -7.14 -11.50
C GLU A 111 20.58 -5.99 -11.31
N VAL A 112 19.34 -6.34 -11.01
CA VAL A 112 18.25 -5.42 -10.69
C VAL A 112 17.74 -5.76 -9.30
N ASN A 113 17.85 -4.80 -8.39
CA ASN A 113 17.55 -4.97 -6.99
C ASN A 113 16.36 -4.09 -6.57
N LEU A 114 15.56 -4.60 -5.63
CA LEU A 114 14.56 -3.81 -4.93
C LEU A 114 15.22 -3.08 -3.77
N VAL A 115 15.26 -1.76 -3.82
CA VAL A 115 15.71 -0.91 -2.70
C VAL A 115 14.50 -0.48 -1.88
N ASN A 116 14.68 -0.35 -0.55
CA ASN A 116 13.65 0.06 0.40
C ASN A 116 12.34 -0.75 0.36
N GLY A 117 12.37 -2.03 -0.02
CA GLY A 117 11.17 -2.89 -0.15
C GLY A 117 10.42 -3.23 1.15
N HIS A 118 10.63 -2.49 2.23
CA HIS A 118 9.82 -2.53 3.46
C HIS A 118 8.72 -1.45 3.46
N ASP A 119 8.89 -0.39 2.68
CA ASP A 119 7.92 0.69 2.49
C ASP A 119 7.68 0.85 1.00
N ILE A 120 6.42 0.74 0.57
CA ILE A 120 6.04 0.80 -0.84
C ILE A 120 6.23 2.21 -1.42
N GLU A 121 6.13 3.26 -0.60
CA GLU A 121 6.30 4.65 -1.04
C GLU A 121 7.78 5.00 -1.23
N ALA A 122 8.65 4.45 -0.40
CA ALA A 122 10.10 4.61 -0.51
C ALA A 122 10.77 3.57 -1.42
N ALA A 123 10.03 2.53 -1.85
CA ALA A 123 10.56 1.45 -2.67
C ALA A 123 11.01 1.95 -4.03
N GLY A 124 12.15 1.43 -4.48
CA GLY A 124 12.73 1.77 -5.77
C GLY A 124 13.41 0.57 -6.41
N LEU A 125 13.80 0.74 -7.67
CA LEU A 125 14.61 -0.22 -8.39
C LEU A 125 16.01 0.35 -8.58
N GLU A 126 17.01 -0.45 -8.24
CA GLU A 126 18.41 -0.16 -8.51
C GLU A 126 18.90 -1.14 -9.58
N ILE A 127 19.35 -0.60 -10.71
CA ILE A 127 19.94 -1.39 -11.79
C ILE A 127 21.45 -1.21 -11.68
N ILE A 128 22.19 -2.32 -11.57
CA ILE A 128 23.63 -2.33 -11.44
C ILE A 128 24.22 -2.99 -12.68
N VAL A 129 25.30 -2.42 -13.22
CA VAL A 129 25.98 -2.93 -14.41
C VAL A 129 27.50 -2.82 -14.33
N GLY A 130 28.17 -3.80 -14.93
CA GLY A 130 29.61 -3.83 -15.12
C GLY A 130 29.95 -4.26 -16.54
N PHE A 131 30.76 -3.47 -17.24
CA PHE A 131 31.17 -3.75 -18.62
C PHE A 131 32.66 -4.12 -18.67
N LYS A 132 33.04 -5.00 -19.60
CA LYS A 132 34.44 -5.33 -19.91
C LYS A 132 35.29 -5.78 -18.70
N GLY A 133 34.66 -6.48 -17.74
CA GLY A 133 35.33 -6.92 -16.50
C GLY A 133 35.57 -5.83 -15.46
N GLY A 134 34.99 -4.63 -15.65
CA GLY A 134 34.96 -3.57 -14.65
C GLY A 134 34.07 -3.91 -13.45
N LYS A 135 34.18 -3.11 -12.39
CA LYS A 135 33.30 -3.23 -11.21
C LYS A 135 31.85 -2.93 -11.59
N SER A 136 30.93 -3.72 -11.06
CA SER A 136 29.49 -3.45 -11.14
C SER A 136 29.17 -2.21 -10.32
N VAL A 137 28.57 -1.21 -10.95
CA VAL A 137 28.14 0.05 -10.31
C VAL A 137 26.69 0.35 -10.68
N PRO A 138 25.98 1.14 -9.87
CA PRO A 138 24.63 1.61 -10.23
C PRO A 138 24.66 2.28 -11.61
N LEU A 139 23.63 1.98 -12.40
CA LEU A 139 23.42 2.55 -13.73
C LEU A 139 23.22 4.06 -13.58
N ASP A 140 24.22 4.81 -14.01
CA ASP A 140 24.27 6.25 -13.83
C ASP A 140 24.89 6.94 -15.05
N ALA A 141 24.44 8.16 -15.33
CA ALA A 141 24.88 8.92 -16.49
C ALA A 141 26.36 9.32 -16.43
N TYR A 142 26.96 9.33 -15.23
CA TYR A 142 28.36 9.71 -15.02
C TYR A 142 29.35 8.54 -15.05
N THR A 143 28.88 7.30 -14.92
CA THR A 143 29.75 6.13 -14.76
C THR A 143 29.80 5.23 -16.01
N GLN A 144 28.76 5.21 -16.83
CA GLN A 144 28.72 4.47 -18.10
C GLN A 144 28.82 5.38 -19.32
N SER A 145 29.42 4.88 -20.39
CA SER A 145 29.29 5.51 -21.71
C SER A 145 27.84 5.48 -22.21
N GLY A 146 27.49 6.36 -23.16
CA GLY A 146 26.14 6.40 -23.73
C GLY A 146 25.69 5.06 -24.34
N GLY A 147 26.61 4.33 -24.98
CA GLY A 147 26.33 2.99 -25.53
C GLY A 147 26.08 1.96 -24.44
N GLU A 148 26.92 1.92 -23.40
CA GLU A 148 26.77 1.00 -22.26
C GLU A 148 25.46 1.24 -21.51
N ARG A 149 25.09 2.51 -21.27
CA ARG A 149 23.81 2.86 -20.64
C ARG A 149 22.62 2.39 -21.48
N THR A 150 22.70 2.56 -22.80
CA THR A 150 21.64 2.12 -23.72
C THR A 150 21.52 0.60 -23.71
N THR A 151 22.64 -0.12 -23.80
CA THR A 151 22.67 -1.59 -23.71
C THR A 151 22.06 -2.08 -22.40
N ALA A 152 22.46 -1.51 -21.26
CA ALA A 152 21.89 -1.85 -19.96
C ALA A 152 20.38 -1.63 -19.90
N THR A 153 19.92 -0.45 -20.32
CA THR A 153 18.51 -0.07 -20.27
C THR A 153 17.64 -0.98 -21.15
N ILE A 154 18.07 -1.21 -22.40
CA ILE A 154 17.34 -2.08 -23.32
C ILE A 154 17.35 -3.53 -22.84
N SER A 155 18.46 -4.01 -22.30
CA SER A 155 18.54 -5.34 -21.72
C SER A 155 17.51 -5.54 -20.61
N PHE A 156 17.35 -4.53 -19.74
CA PHE A 156 16.35 -4.54 -18.68
C PHE A 156 14.92 -4.53 -19.23
N LEU A 157 14.64 -3.67 -20.20
CA LEU A 157 13.31 -3.59 -20.83
C LEU A 157 12.93 -4.90 -21.55
N LEU A 158 13.88 -5.56 -22.22
CA LEU A 158 13.66 -6.85 -22.87
C LEU A 158 13.37 -7.97 -21.86
N ALA A 159 14.10 -8.00 -20.74
CA ALA A 159 13.84 -8.94 -19.65
C ALA A 159 12.45 -8.73 -19.02
N LEU A 160 11.99 -7.47 -18.91
CA LEU A 160 10.63 -7.15 -18.47
C LEU A 160 9.56 -7.59 -19.47
N GLN A 161 9.80 -7.45 -20.77
CA GLN A 161 8.81 -7.76 -21.81
C GLN A 161 8.36 -9.23 -21.80
N GLN A 162 9.25 -10.17 -21.43
CA GLN A 162 8.89 -11.58 -21.28
C GLN A 162 7.81 -11.81 -20.20
N HIS A 163 7.67 -10.89 -19.24
CA HIS A 163 6.69 -10.96 -18.16
C HIS A 163 5.39 -10.19 -18.45
N VAL A 164 5.36 -9.39 -19.52
CA VAL A 164 4.17 -8.65 -19.93
C VAL A 164 3.21 -9.60 -20.63
N ARG A 165 1.97 -9.74 -20.14
CA ARG A 165 0.94 -10.55 -20.82
C ARG A 165 0.25 -9.71 -21.89
N SER A 166 0.81 -9.69 -23.09
CA SER A 166 0.17 -9.08 -24.27
C SER A 166 0.35 -9.96 -25.50
N PRO A 167 -0.71 -10.19 -26.30
CA PRO A 167 -0.61 -10.93 -27.56
C PRO A 167 0.18 -10.15 -28.63
N PHE A 168 0.27 -8.83 -28.49
CA PHE A 168 1.01 -7.93 -29.38
C PHE A 168 1.99 -7.08 -28.58
N ARG A 169 3.23 -6.98 -29.03
CA ARG A 169 4.25 -6.09 -28.45
C ARG A 169 4.90 -5.26 -29.55
N ALA A 170 5.03 -3.96 -29.30
CA ALA A 170 5.75 -3.06 -30.18
C ALA A 170 6.99 -2.52 -29.46
N VAL A 171 8.13 -2.55 -30.14
CA VAL A 171 9.39 -1.97 -29.65
C VAL A 171 9.83 -0.95 -30.68
N ASP A 172 9.88 0.32 -30.28
CA ASP A 172 10.27 1.42 -31.14
C ASP A 172 11.67 1.94 -30.79
N GLU A 173 12.42 2.34 -31.81
CA GLU A 173 13.71 3.03 -31.69
C GLU A 173 14.74 2.39 -30.72
N TYR A 174 14.72 1.06 -30.57
CA TYR A 174 15.52 0.36 -29.56
C TYR A 174 17.04 0.51 -29.73
N ASP A 175 17.50 0.94 -30.89
CA ASP A 175 18.90 0.90 -31.31
C ASP A 175 19.53 2.26 -31.67
N ILE A 176 18.83 3.37 -31.42
CA ILE A 176 19.26 4.73 -31.82
C ILE A 176 20.63 5.10 -31.23
N HIS A 177 20.93 4.66 -30.02
CA HIS A 177 22.17 5.01 -29.31
C HIS A 177 23.15 3.84 -29.20
N MET A 178 22.92 2.77 -29.96
CA MET A 178 23.77 1.58 -29.98
C MET A 178 24.80 1.64 -31.11
N ASP A 179 26.02 1.18 -30.82
CA ASP A 179 26.98 0.86 -31.86
C ASP A 179 26.50 -0.35 -32.70
N PRO A 180 27.04 -0.55 -33.93
CA PRO A 180 26.59 -1.64 -34.80
C PRO A 180 26.71 -3.04 -34.18
N LYS A 181 27.70 -3.29 -33.32
CA LYS A 181 27.91 -4.60 -32.68
C LYS A 181 26.82 -4.87 -31.64
N ASN A 182 26.57 -3.92 -30.76
CA ASN A 182 25.54 -4.02 -29.72
C ASN A 182 24.13 -4.07 -30.32
N ARG A 183 23.90 -3.36 -31.43
CA ARG A 183 22.65 -3.44 -32.21
C ARG A 183 22.41 -4.85 -32.72
N GLU A 184 23.40 -5.48 -33.35
CA GLU A 184 23.26 -6.84 -33.89
C GLU A 184 23.00 -7.86 -32.77
N VAL A 185 23.69 -7.73 -31.63
CA VAL A 185 23.47 -8.61 -30.45
C VAL A 185 22.04 -8.44 -29.91
N THR A 186 21.61 -7.20 -29.68
CA THR A 186 20.28 -6.89 -29.15
C THR A 186 19.18 -7.38 -30.09
N ALA A 187 19.36 -7.18 -31.39
CA ALA A 187 18.47 -7.67 -32.42
C ALA A 187 18.31 -9.19 -32.43
N LYS A 188 19.43 -9.93 -32.38
CA LYS A 188 19.42 -11.39 -32.30
C LYS A 188 18.68 -11.87 -31.05
N MET A 189 18.86 -11.18 -29.94
CA MET A 189 18.19 -11.51 -28.70
C MET A 189 16.68 -11.18 -28.72
N LEU A 190 16.29 -10.08 -29.34
CA LEU A 190 14.90 -9.76 -29.62
C LEU A 190 14.26 -10.91 -30.39
N ILE A 191 14.85 -11.32 -31.52
CA ILE A 191 14.38 -12.44 -32.34
C ILE A 191 14.29 -13.73 -31.51
N SER A 192 15.31 -14.08 -30.72
CA SER A 192 15.25 -15.30 -29.89
C SER A 192 14.11 -15.25 -28.87
N THR A 193 13.88 -14.08 -28.26
CA THR A 193 12.79 -13.88 -27.29
C THR A 193 11.42 -14.03 -27.95
N VAL A 194 11.26 -13.57 -29.21
CA VAL A 194 10.02 -13.74 -29.97
C VAL A 194 9.74 -15.19 -30.28
N LYS A 195 10.76 -15.98 -30.69
CA LYS A 195 10.59 -17.40 -31.03
C LYS A 195 10.07 -18.22 -29.84
N ASP A 196 10.53 -17.90 -28.64
CA ASP A 196 10.13 -18.59 -27.42
C ASP A 196 8.79 -18.05 -26.84
N ALA A 197 8.25 -16.97 -27.41
CA ALA A 197 7.05 -16.31 -26.92
C ALA A 197 5.81 -16.66 -27.74
N ASN A 198 4.70 -16.94 -27.05
CA ASN A 198 3.38 -17.05 -27.68
C ASN A 198 2.76 -15.65 -27.94
N ALA A 199 3.45 -14.81 -28.70
CA ALA A 199 3.05 -13.44 -28.98
C ALA A 199 3.67 -12.86 -30.26
N GLN A 200 3.00 -11.89 -30.86
CA GLN A 200 3.46 -11.19 -32.06
C GLN A 200 4.24 -9.92 -31.68
N TYR A 201 5.35 -9.69 -32.36
CA TYR A 201 6.22 -8.54 -32.13
C TYR A 201 6.30 -7.65 -33.37
N ILE A 202 6.24 -6.35 -33.15
CA ILE A 202 6.51 -5.30 -34.11
C ILE A 202 7.77 -4.59 -33.62
N VAL A 203 8.85 -4.64 -34.39
CA VAL A 203 10.08 -3.94 -34.04
C VAL A 203 10.29 -2.85 -35.09
N ILE A 204 10.35 -1.60 -34.62
CA ILE A 204 10.53 -0.42 -35.44
C ILE A 204 11.96 0.08 -35.19
N THR A 205 12.71 0.27 -36.27
CA THR A 205 14.08 0.79 -36.19
C THR A 205 14.35 1.66 -37.42
N PRO A 206 15.03 2.81 -37.25
CA PRO A 206 15.52 3.60 -38.37
C PRO A 206 16.75 2.98 -39.03
N SER A 207 17.36 1.96 -38.41
CA SER A 207 18.58 1.33 -38.88
C SER A 207 18.31 0.28 -39.95
N GLN A 208 19.30 0.08 -40.83
CA GLN A 208 19.26 -1.04 -41.76
C GLN A 208 19.36 -2.37 -41.01
N ILE A 209 18.41 -3.25 -41.31
CA ILE A 209 18.34 -4.60 -40.74
C ILE A 209 19.22 -5.52 -41.60
N THR A 210 20.36 -5.95 -41.06
CA THR A 210 21.33 -6.81 -41.77
C THR A 210 21.21 -8.31 -41.41
N PHE A 211 20.45 -8.65 -40.37
CA PHE A 211 20.46 -9.96 -39.71
C PHE A 211 19.19 -10.79 -39.90
N ALA A 212 18.15 -10.25 -40.56
CA ALA A 212 16.78 -10.77 -40.46
C ALA A 212 16.29 -11.50 -41.73
N LYS A 213 17.13 -12.32 -42.34
CA LYS A 213 16.86 -12.84 -43.69
C LYS A 213 15.96 -14.07 -43.79
N GLU A 214 15.67 -14.81 -42.71
CA GLU A 214 15.05 -16.14 -42.88
C GLU A 214 13.74 -16.37 -42.11
N GLU A 215 13.32 -15.53 -41.16
CA GLU A 215 12.13 -15.81 -40.32
C GLU A 215 11.28 -14.58 -39.92
N THR A 216 11.47 -13.42 -40.56
CA THR A 216 10.77 -12.18 -40.17
C THR A 216 10.27 -11.42 -41.38
N ASN A 217 9.06 -10.89 -41.31
CA ASN A 217 8.53 -9.99 -42.33
C ASN A 217 9.15 -8.60 -42.14
N ILE A 218 9.84 -8.11 -43.17
CA ILE A 218 10.48 -6.79 -43.14
C ILE A 218 9.60 -5.81 -43.91
N ILE A 219 9.07 -4.81 -43.21
CA ILE A 219 8.31 -3.71 -43.79
C ILE A 219 9.17 -2.46 -43.79
N THR A 220 9.33 -1.85 -44.96
CA THR A 220 10.04 -0.57 -45.13
C THR A 220 9.05 0.55 -45.37
N VAL A 221 9.28 1.70 -44.72
CA VAL A 221 8.50 2.92 -44.92
C VAL A 221 9.46 4.00 -45.42
N GLN A 222 9.16 4.57 -46.58
CA GLN A 222 9.99 5.60 -47.23
C GLN A 222 9.16 6.84 -47.53
N ASN A 223 9.69 8.03 -47.24
CA ASN A 223 9.08 9.27 -47.70
C ASN A 223 9.58 9.59 -49.12
N ILE A 224 8.67 9.60 -50.09
CA ILE A 224 8.96 9.95 -51.49
C ILE A 224 8.01 11.08 -51.87
N GLU A 225 8.57 12.25 -52.18
CA GLU A 225 7.82 13.46 -52.56
C GLU A 225 6.72 13.85 -51.56
N GLY A 226 6.99 13.72 -50.25
CA GLY A 226 6.03 14.06 -49.20
C GLY A 226 4.95 13.00 -48.95
N LYS A 227 5.01 11.85 -49.64
CA LYS A 227 4.12 10.71 -49.42
C LYS A 227 4.87 9.55 -48.77
N SER A 228 4.26 8.91 -47.77
CA SER A 228 4.78 7.68 -47.17
C SER A 228 4.45 6.48 -48.04
N ILE A 229 5.48 5.82 -48.57
CA ILE A 229 5.38 4.61 -49.39
C ILE A 229 5.81 3.42 -48.54
N ILE A 230 4.95 2.40 -48.46
CA ILE A 230 5.17 1.18 -47.69
C ILE A 230 5.53 0.05 -48.66
N ARG A 231 6.61 -0.69 -48.38
CA ARG A 231 7.04 -1.86 -49.17
C ARG A 231 7.46 -3.00 -48.26
N GLU A 232 7.03 -4.20 -48.59
CA GLU A 232 7.55 -5.43 -48.00
C GLU A 232 8.85 -5.82 -48.72
N VAL A 233 9.89 -6.14 -47.95
CA VAL A 233 11.15 -6.65 -48.47
C VAL A 233 11.11 -8.17 -48.36
N ALA A 234 11.02 -8.83 -49.51
CA ALA A 234 11.10 -10.28 -49.66
C ALA A 234 12.55 -10.78 -49.51
#